data_AF-A0A367LZ44-F1
#
_entry.id   AF-A0A367LZ44-F1
#
_cell.length_a   1.000
_cell.length_b   1.000
_cell.length_c   1.000
_cell.angle_alpha   90.00
_cell.angle_beta   90.00
_cell.angle_gamma   90.00
#
_symmetry.space_group_name_H-M   'P 1'
#
loop_
_entity.id
_entity.type
_entity.pdbx_description
1 polymer ?
#
loop_
_entity_poly.entity_id
_entity_poly.type
_entity_poly.pdbx_seq_one_letter_code
_entity_poly.pdbx_strand_id
1 'polypeptide(L)' 'MYLPSHFEESDPQALHALIRDYPLGLLVSHGEAGLDANHLPFELSPEKGAQGTLDAHVARNNPVWSE' A
#
# COMPACT_ATOMS: atom_id res chain seq x y z
N MET A 1 0.44 -11.68 -3.96
CA MET A 1 0.67 -12.48 -2.73
C MET A 1 -0.53 -13.38 -2.52
N TYR A 2 -0.32 -14.64 -2.14
CA TYR A 2 -1.42 -15.57 -1.85
C TYR A 2 -1.95 -15.33 -0.43
N LEU A 3 -3.26 -15.15 -0.29
CA LEU A 3 -3.96 -15.06 0.99
C LEU A 3 -4.98 -16.21 1.09
N PRO A 4 -4.74 -17.24 1.91
CA PRO A 4 -5.74 -18.28 2.16
C PRO A 4 -7.04 -17.66 2.70
N SER A 5 -8.19 -18.20 2.29
CA SER A 5 -9.50 -17.68 2.71
C SER A 5 -9.73 -17.65 4.22
N HIS A 6 -9.07 -18.55 4.96
CA HIS A 6 -9.13 -18.56 6.42
C HIS A 6 -8.47 -17.33 7.08
N PHE A 7 -7.57 -16.65 6.36
CA PHE A 7 -6.89 -15.45 6.82
C PHE A 7 -7.38 -14.17 6.13
N GLU A 8 -8.45 -14.27 5.32
CA GLU A 8 -9.05 -13.11 4.68
C GLU A 8 -9.76 -12.25 5.71
N GLU A 9 -9.31 -11.00 5.85
CA GLU A 9 -10.05 -9.95 6.55
C GLU A 9 -10.69 -9.04 5.51
N SER A 10 -11.98 -8.78 5.66
CA SER A 10 -12.79 -8.04 4.67
C SER A 10 -13.47 -6.81 5.26
N ASP A 11 -13.43 -6.61 6.58
CA ASP A 11 -13.93 -5.40 7.22
C ASP A 11 -13.01 -4.20 6.93
N PRO A 12 -13.48 -3.18 6.18
CA PRO A 12 -12.66 -2.01 5.88
C PRO A 12 -12.23 -1.26 7.15
N GLN A 13 -13.02 -1.27 8.22
CA GLN A 13 -12.67 -0.56 9.46
C GLN A 13 -11.48 -1.21 10.16
N ALA A 14 -11.49 -2.55 10.26
CA ALA A 14 -10.36 -3.32 10.80
C ALA A 14 -9.09 -3.12 9.96
N LEU A 15 -9.21 -3.19 8.63
CA LEU A 15 -8.09 -2.97 7.70
C LEU A 15 -7.52 -1.54 7.81
N HIS A 16 -8.38 -0.53 7.89
CA HIS A 16 -7.97 0.87 8.04
C HIS A 16 -7.33 1.14 9.41
N ALA A 17 -7.79 0.49 10.47
CA ALA A 17 -7.15 0.55 11.78
C ALA A 17 -5.74 -0.03 11.73
N LEU A 18 -5.56 -1.21 11.12
CA LEU A 18 -4.26 -1.84 10.95
C LEU A 18 -3.26 -0.94 10.21
N ILE A 19 -3.68 -0.30 9.12
CA ILE A 19 -2.82 0.61 8.35
C ILE A 19 -2.40 1.82 9.20
N ARG A 20 -3.30 2.40 10.00
CA ARG A 20 -2.98 3.56 10.85
C ARG A 20 -2.04 3.19 12.00
N ASP A 21 -2.22 2.02 12.60
CA ASP A 21 -1.40 1.54 13.70
C ASP A 21 0.00 1.11 13.21
N TYR A 22 0.10 0.62 11.97
CA TYR A 22 1.34 0.14 11.36
C TYR A 22 1.54 0.73 9.94
N PRO A 23 1.96 2.00 9.82
CA PRO A 23 1.96 2.72 8.55
C PRO A 23 3.09 2.33 7.59
N LEU A 24 3.95 1.37 7.93
CA LEU A 24 5.00 0.89 7.01
C LEU A 24 4.43 -0.24 6.14
N GLY A 25 4.33 0.02 4.84
CA GLY A 25 3.83 -0.95 3.86
C GLY A 25 4.85 -1.26 2.76
N LEU A 26 4.39 -2.06 1.79
CA LEU A 26 5.12 -2.43 0.59
C LEU A 26 4.35 -1.96 -0.65
N LEU A 27 4.95 -1.08 -1.46
CA LEU A 27 4.49 -0.79 -2.81
C LEU A 27 5.07 -1.85 -3.75
N VAL A 28 4.20 -2.68 -4.31
CA VAL A 28 4.59 -3.68 -5.31
C VAL A 28 4.24 -3.15 -6.70
N SER A 29 5.25 -2.90 -7.52
CA SER A 29 5.13 -2.45 -8.92
C SER A 29 5.49 -3.58 -9.88
N HIS A 30 5.01 -3.46 -11.12
CA HIS A 30 5.38 -4.35 -12.22
C HIS A 30 5.86 -3.50 -13.40
N GLY A 31 7.17 -3.28 -13.45
CA GLY A 31 7.84 -2.52 -14.50
C GLY A 31 8.47 -3.40 -15.57
N GLU A 32 9.22 -2.80 -16.49
CA GLU A 32 9.89 -3.52 -17.59
C GLU A 32 10.90 -4.57 -17.11
N ALA A 33 11.52 -4.34 -15.94
CA ALA A 33 12.46 -5.27 -15.31
C ALA A 33 11.77 -6.40 -14.52
N GLY A 34 10.44 -6.41 -14.47
CA GLY A 34 9.64 -7.37 -13.70
C GLY A 34 9.05 -6.76 -12.43
N LEU A 35 8.81 -7.61 -11.43
CA LEU A 35 8.23 -7.20 -10.15
C LEU A 35 9.29 -6.58 -9.25
N ASP A 36 8.95 -5.43 -8.66
CA ASP A 36 9.73 -4.82 -7.58
C ASP A 36 8.83 -4.53 -6.36
N ALA A 37 9.43 -4.44 -5.18
CA ALA A 37 8.73 -4.24 -3.91
C ALA A 37 9.48 -3.26 -3.01
N ASN A 38 8.93 -2.06 -2.88
CA ASN A 38 9.53 -0.94 -2.17
C ASN A 38 8.84 -0.69 -0.83
N HIS A 39 9.62 -0.67 0.27
CA HIS A 39 9.11 -0.35 1.60
C HIS A 39 8.91 1.16 1.73
N LEU A 40 7.68 1.58 1.99
CA LEU A 40 7.30 2.99 2.11
C LEU A 40 6.39 3.20 3.32
N PRO A 41 6.54 4.32 4.04
CA PRO A 41 5.49 4.81 4.92
C PRO A 41 4.27 5.27 4.11
N PHE A 42 3.08 4.92 4.57
CA PHE A 42 1.80 5.33 4.00
C PHE A 42 0.95 6.05 5.04
N GLU A 43 0.27 7.10 4.60
CA GLU A 43 -0.80 7.77 5.33
C GLU A 43 -2.14 7.40 4.69
N LEU A 44 -3.09 6.94 5.50
CA LEU A 44 -4.43 6.61 5.01
C LEU A 44 -5.35 7.84 5.12
N SER A 45 -5.89 8.28 3.98
CA SER A 45 -7.01 9.22 3.86
C SER A 45 -8.32 8.43 3.63
N PRO A 46 -9.07 8.03 4.67
CA PRO A 46 -10.24 7.14 4.54
C PRO A 46 -11.41 7.78 3.76
N GLU A 47 -11.53 9.10 3.76
CA GLU A 47 -12.57 9.85 3.07
C GLU A 47 -12.34 10.02 1.55
N LYS A 48 -11.15 9.68 1.05
CA LYS A 48 -10.79 9.81 -0.37
C LYS A 48 -11.00 8.50 -1.13
N GLY A 49 -11.99 8.46 -2.00
CA GLY A 49 -12.30 7.28 -2.82
C GLY A 49 -13.09 6.21 -2.06
N ALA A 50 -13.49 5.14 -2.76
CA ALA A 50 -14.42 4.14 -2.21
C ALA A 50 -13.83 3.26 -1.10
N GLN A 51 -12.50 3.12 -1.04
CA GLN A 51 -11.78 2.29 -0.06
C GLN A 51 -10.77 3.11 0.78
N GLY A 52 -10.84 4.44 0.71
CA GLY A 52 -9.75 5.31 1.15
C GLY A 52 -8.61 5.39 0.13
N THR A 53 -7.68 6.31 0.37
CA THR A 53 -6.48 6.53 -0.46
C THR A 53 -5.25 6.46 0.43
N LEU A 54 -4.21 5.76 -0.03
CA LEU A 54 -2.91 5.73 0.62
C LEU A 54 -1.99 6.78 -0.03
N ASP A 55 -1.61 7.77 0.77
CA ASP A 55 -0.65 8.80 0.38
C ASP A 55 0.75 8.34 0.83
N ALA A 56 1.74 8.41 -0.07
CA ALA A 56 3.15 8.11 0.23
C ALA A 56 4.08 9.11 -0.45
N HIS A 57 5.30 9.21 0.06
CA HIS A 57 6.32 10.11 -0.48
C HIS A 57 7.49 9.32 -1.07
N VAL A 58 7.84 9.63 -2.32
CA VAL A 58 9.09 9.20 -2.96
C VAL A 58 9.80 10.40 -3.55
N ALA A 59 11.13 10.44 -3.41
CA ALA A 59 11.92 11.49 -4.03
C ALA A 59 11.82 11.38 -5.56
N ARG A 60 11.82 12.52 -6.28
CA ARG A 60 11.77 12.51 -7.75
C ARG A 60 12.89 11.75 -8.44
N ASN A 61 14.04 11.64 -7.78
CA ASN A 61 15.20 10.88 -8.29
C ASN A 61 15.16 9.39 -7.89
N ASN A 62 14.13 8.97 -7.17
CA ASN A 62 13.90 7.55 -6.85
C ASN A 62 13.18 6.90 -8.06
N PRO A 63 13.71 5.80 -8.63
CA PRO A 63 13.10 5.11 -9.76
C PRO A 63 11.62 4.79 -9.58
N VAL A 64 11.17 4.48 -8.35
CA VAL A 64 9.77 4.20 -7.99
C VAL A 64 8.79 5.30 -8.45
N TRP A 65 9.25 6.55 -8.60
CA TRP A 65 8.41 7.66 -9.08
C TRP A 65 8.00 7.51 -10.56
N SER A 66 8.79 6.80 -11.37
CA SER A 66 8.68 6.83 -12.84
C SER A 66 8.63 5.45 -13.51
N GLU A 67 8.56 4.37 -12.72
CA GLU A 67 8.39 2.99 -13.22
C GLU A 67 7.05 2.75 -13.92
#